data_AF-A0A7U9KV04-F1
#
_entry.id   AF-A0A7U9KV04-F1
#
_cell.length_a   1.000
_cell.length_b   1.000
_cell.length_c   1.000
_cell.angle_alpha   90.00
_cell.angle_beta   90.00
_cell.angle_gamma   90.00
#
_symmetry.space_group_name_H-M   'P 1'
#
loop_
_entity.id
_entity.type
_entity.pdbx_description
1 polymer ?
#
loop_
_entity_poly.entity_id
_entity_poly.type
_entity_poly.pdbx_seq_one_letter_code
_entity_poly.pdbx_strand_id
1 'polypeptide(L)'
;MLAGVAYGAGLLLDHADVPNGTTALGVDIGGATKEEAVKKLDAAVQKTRNEPLKLTVDGKEQTLVPAKAGLNIDTQATVRDASGRDYNPVSVISSLFGGTRTAKPAMITDDEKLDVALKAVAGPAGAAKDGSITFENGKAVPHYGAPYKAVDVKASKSKIEQAYLDRAATGKNTPVVLAAVEQQPKAGKAEVDRALKEMAEPAVSGWVYLSAGGVEVPFSQRSIGELLTFTAAPDGKLQPVIDLAKLEEKYGHAFDNVSIDGGAGKVKMTPQHAAAAMMQALRQPAPPAPQKRVAKVEGATRG
;
A
#
# COMPACT_ATOMS: atom_id res chain seq x y z
N MET A 1 0.97 79.45 13.54
CA MET A 1 1.02 78.12 14.17
C MET A 1 0.13 77.19 13.37
N LEU A 2 0.70 76.43 12.44
CA LEU A 2 0.01 75.43 11.62
C LEU A 2 0.76 74.10 11.82
N ALA A 3 0.44 73.41 12.91
CA ALA A 3 0.90 72.06 13.21
C ALA A 3 -0.20 71.40 14.04
N GLY A 4 -1.07 70.61 13.40
CA GLY A 4 -2.18 69.99 14.13
C GLY A 4 -3.18 69.14 13.35
N VAL A 5 -2.92 68.76 12.08
CA VAL A 5 -3.91 67.97 11.30
C VAL A 5 -3.26 66.85 10.46
N ALA A 6 -2.22 66.18 10.96
CA ALA A 6 -1.61 65.03 10.25
C ALA A 6 -1.51 63.78 11.12
N TYR A 7 -2.45 63.58 12.06
CA TYR A 7 -2.50 62.39 12.91
C TYR A 7 -3.93 61.86 13.00
N GLY A 8 -4.52 61.50 11.86
CA GLY A 8 -5.93 61.12 11.84
C GLY A 8 -6.46 60.41 10.60
N ALA A 9 -5.60 59.84 9.75
CA ALA A 9 -6.03 59.15 8.53
C ALA A 9 -5.46 57.73 8.36
N GLY A 10 -4.96 57.11 9.43
CA GLY A 10 -4.38 55.75 9.38
C GLY A 10 -5.16 54.65 10.12
N LEU A 11 -6.15 55.00 10.95
CA LEU A 11 -6.73 54.08 11.94
C LEU A 11 -8.10 53.50 11.56
N LEU A 12 -8.55 53.67 10.33
CA LEU A 12 -9.87 53.21 9.87
C LEU A 12 -9.81 52.12 8.78
N LEU A 13 -8.64 51.52 8.52
CA LEU A 13 -8.46 50.54 7.43
C LEU A 13 -7.91 49.16 7.84
N ASP A 14 -7.53 48.93 9.11
CA ASP A 14 -7.01 47.62 9.54
C ASP A 14 -8.15 46.66 9.93
N HIS A 15 -8.97 46.26 8.96
CA HIS A 15 -9.77 45.02 9.05
C HIS A 15 -8.96 43.78 8.63
N ALA A 16 -7.71 43.98 8.21
CA ALA A 16 -6.79 42.90 7.87
C ALA A 16 -6.23 42.25 9.14
N ASP A 17 -6.49 40.96 9.30
CA ASP A 17 -5.88 40.15 10.38
C ASP A 17 -4.46 39.69 10.03
N VAL A 18 -4.13 39.66 8.73
CA VAL A 18 -2.82 39.25 8.22
C VAL A 18 -2.02 40.48 7.81
N PRO A 19 -0.78 40.67 8.33
CA PRO A 19 0.06 41.81 7.97
C PRO A 19 0.26 41.96 6.46
N ASN A 20 0.24 43.20 5.96
CA ASN A 20 0.50 43.49 4.54
C ASN A 20 1.86 42.93 4.07
N GLY A 21 1.92 42.50 2.80
CA GLY A 21 3.13 41.92 2.21
C GLY A 21 3.44 40.49 2.67
N THR A 22 2.50 39.82 3.34
CA THR A 22 2.64 38.41 3.76
C THR A 22 2.27 37.45 2.65
N THR A 23 3.17 36.56 2.31
CA THR A 23 2.99 35.49 1.33
C THR A 23 3.14 34.12 2.00
N ALA A 24 2.35 33.15 1.58
CA ALA A 24 2.48 31.75 1.99
C ALA A 24 2.34 30.87 0.75
N LEU A 25 3.26 29.93 0.54
CA LEU A 25 3.24 29.06 -0.66
C LEU A 25 3.11 29.85 -1.98
N GLY A 26 3.81 30.98 -2.10
CA GLY A 26 3.74 31.83 -3.30
C GLY A 26 2.40 32.55 -3.49
N VAL A 27 1.44 32.40 -2.57
CA VAL A 27 0.15 33.10 -2.55
C VAL A 27 0.22 34.32 -1.64
N ASP A 28 -0.19 35.48 -2.14
CA ASP A 28 -0.32 36.69 -1.32
C ASP A 28 -1.58 36.64 -0.44
N ILE A 29 -1.34 36.60 0.87
CA ILE A 29 -2.36 36.58 1.92
C ILE A 29 -2.36 37.86 2.76
N GLY A 30 -1.44 38.79 2.50
CA GLY A 30 -1.33 40.04 3.25
C GLY A 30 -2.54 40.95 3.01
N GLY A 31 -2.91 41.72 4.03
CA GLY A 31 -4.03 42.68 3.92
C GLY A 31 -5.42 42.05 3.89
N ALA A 32 -5.53 40.73 4.07
CA ALA A 32 -6.78 39.99 4.07
C ALA A 32 -7.24 39.66 5.50
N THR A 33 -8.54 39.38 5.68
CA THR A 33 -9.02 38.73 6.92
C THR A 33 -8.50 37.29 7.00
N LYS A 34 -8.57 36.65 8.17
CA LYS A 34 -8.19 35.24 8.32
C LYS A 34 -8.96 34.34 7.35
N GLU A 35 -10.26 34.54 7.22
CA GLU A 35 -11.14 33.74 6.38
C GLU A 35 -10.77 33.88 4.89
N GLU A 36 -10.50 35.11 4.44
CA GLU A 36 -10.10 35.39 3.07
C GLU A 36 -8.72 34.80 2.76
N ALA A 37 -7.76 34.93 3.67
CA ALA A 37 -6.43 34.34 3.54
C ALA A 37 -6.49 32.80 3.46
N VAL A 38 -7.30 32.16 4.31
CA VAL A 38 -7.51 30.71 4.28
C VAL A 38 -8.12 30.29 2.94
N LYS A 39 -9.16 30.99 2.48
CA LYS A 39 -9.81 30.69 1.19
C LYS A 39 -8.84 30.79 0.00
N LYS A 40 -7.98 31.81 -0.01
CA LYS A 40 -6.93 31.97 -1.04
C LYS A 40 -5.93 30.81 -1.02
N LEU A 41 -5.46 30.42 0.16
CA LEU A 41 -4.53 29.30 0.31
C LEU A 41 -5.17 27.94 -0.02
N ASP A 42 -6.41 27.71 0.39
CA ASP A 42 -7.15 26.49 0.08
C ASP A 42 -7.25 26.28 -1.43
N ALA A 43 -7.58 27.32 -2.20
CA ALA A 43 -7.65 27.22 -3.65
C ALA A 43 -6.31 26.80 -4.28
N ALA A 44 -5.19 27.32 -3.77
CA ALA A 44 -3.85 26.96 -4.26
C ALA A 44 -3.44 25.53 -3.85
N VAL A 45 -3.72 25.13 -2.61
CA VAL A 45 -3.38 23.80 -2.08
C VAL A 45 -4.24 22.70 -2.71
N GLN A 46 -5.53 22.96 -2.95
CA GLN A 46 -6.45 21.99 -3.56
C GLN A 46 -5.95 21.46 -4.91
N LYS A 47 -5.38 22.35 -5.73
CA LYS A 47 -4.79 21.96 -7.02
C LYS A 47 -3.62 20.99 -6.83
N THR A 48 -2.72 21.27 -5.88
CA THR A 48 -1.47 20.51 -5.72
C THR A 48 -1.65 19.20 -4.95
N ARG A 49 -2.71 19.06 -4.16
CA ARG A 49 -3.04 17.83 -3.41
C ARG A 49 -3.26 16.60 -4.28
N ASN A 50 -3.88 16.78 -5.44
CA ASN A 50 -4.28 15.67 -6.32
C ASN A 50 -3.30 15.45 -7.48
N GLU A 51 -2.43 16.41 -7.74
CA GLU A 51 -1.38 16.28 -8.75
C GLU A 51 -0.23 15.39 -8.23
N PRO A 52 0.25 14.40 -9.00
CA PRO A 52 1.34 13.51 -8.57
C PRO A 52 2.68 14.24 -8.41
N LEU A 53 3.38 13.99 -7.31
CA LEU A 53 4.79 14.32 -7.12
C LEU A 53 5.66 13.38 -7.96
N LYS A 54 6.68 13.92 -8.62
CA LYS A 54 7.71 13.12 -9.30
C LYS A 54 8.77 12.66 -8.31
N LEU A 55 9.01 11.36 -8.26
CA LEU A 55 9.98 10.73 -7.39
C LEU A 55 10.97 9.92 -8.22
N THR A 56 12.15 9.71 -7.69
CA THR A 56 13.15 8.79 -8.25
C THR A 56 13.67 7.88 -7.16
N VAL A 57 13.59 6.58 -7.42
CA VAL A 57 14.09 5.53 -6.51
C VAL A 57 15.04 4.66 -7.32
N ASP A 58 16.32 4.63 -6.93
CA ASP A 58 17.36 3.85 -7.64
C ASP A 58 17.39 4.13 -9.17
N GLY A 59 17.25 5.41 -9.54
CA GLY A 59 17.24 5.85 -10.95
C GLY A 59 15.94 5.62 -11.72
N LYS A 60 14.92 4.98 -11.11
CA LYS A 60 13.62 4.75 -11.73
C LYS A 60 12.63 5.85 -11.35
N GLU A 61 11.95 6.39 -12.35
CA GLU A 61 10.88 7.35 -12.13
C GLU A 61 9.68 6.69 -11.47
N GLN A 62 9.09 7.43 -10.54
CA GLN A 62 7.97 7.01 -9.70
C GLN A 62 7.07 8.21 -9.43
N THR A 63 5.83 7.95 -9.02
CA THR A 63 4.89 9.04 -8.68
C THR A 63 4.17 8.79 -7.37
N LEU A 64 3.90 9.86 -6.63
CA LEU A 64 3.18 9.83 -5.36
C LEU A 64 2.11 10.92 -5.34
N VAL A 65 0.85 10.56 -5.16
CA VAL A 65 -0.23 11.54 -5.03
C VAL A 65 -0.32 11.98 -3.57
N PRO A 66 -0.09 13.26 -3.22
CA PRO A 66 -0.06 13.72 -1.83
C PRO A 66 -1.32 13.37 -1.03
N ALA A 67 -2.50 13.58 -1.63
CA ALA A 67 -3.77 13.27 -0.97
C ALA A 67 -3.91 11.78 -0.62
N LYS A 68 -3.41 10.88 -1.46
CA LYS A 68 -3.41 9.42 -1.19
C LYS A 68 -2.32 9.02 -0.20
N ALA A 69 -1.22 9.78 -0.16
CA ALA A 69 -0.08 9.57 0.72
C ALA A 69 -0.24 10.22 2.10
N GLY A 70 -1.41 10.81 2.40
CA GLY A 70 -1.63 11.44 3.70
C GLY A 70 -0.91 12.78 3.89
N LEU A 71 -0.38 13.39 2.82
CA LEU A 71 0.33 14.66 2.87
C LEU A 71 -0.65 15.83 2.78
N ASN A 72 -0.69 16.57 3.88
CA ASN A 72 -1.52 17.70 4.28
C ASN A 72 -0.80 19.07 4.28
N ILE A 73 -1.41 20.17 3.82
CA ILE A 73 -1.05 21.53 4.24
C ILE A 73 -2.24 22.13 5.01
N ASP A 74 -2.01 22.44 6.29
CA ASP A 74 -2.98 23.10 7.14
C ASP A 74 -3.00 24.60 6.87
N THR A 75 -3.89 25.02 5.97
CA THR A 75 -4.08 26.42 5.58
C THR A 75 -4.57 27.27 6.75
N GLN A 76 -5.42 26.73 7.63
CA GLN A 76 -5.91 27.44 8.81
C GLN A 76 -4.79 27.69 9.82
N ALA A 77 -3.97 26.69 10.12
CA ALA A 77 -2.82 26.86 10.98
C ALA A 77 -1.77 27.80 10.35
N THR A 78 -1.52 27.65 9.05
CA THR A 78 -0.60 28.54 8.32
C THR A 78 -1.04 30.00 8.43
N VAL A 79 -2.32 30.29 8.21
CA VAL A 79 -2.86 31.65 8.35
C VAL A 79 -2.82 32.09 9.80
N ARG A 80 -3.24 31.25 10.74
CA ARG A 80 -3.24 31.59 12.17
C ARG A 80 -1.83 31.95 12.68
N ASP A 81 -0.81 31.23 12.24
CA ASP A 81 0.59 31.47 12.62
C ASP A 81 1.20 32.67 11.85
N ALA A 82 0.66 32.98 10.66
CA ALA A 82 0.96 34.20 9.92
C ALA A 82 0.22 35.44 10.47
N SER A 83 -0.91 35.21 11.13
CA SER A 83 -1.76 36.22 11.76
C SER A 83 -1.24 36.55 13.15
N GLY A 84 -1.17 37.83 13.44
CA GLY A 84 -0.63 38.34 14.69
C GLY A 84 0.33 39.47 14.41
N ARG A 85 0.13 40.58 15.11
CA ARG A 85 1.11 41.65 15.13
C ARG A 85 2.32 41.13 15.88
N ASP A 86 3.37 40.74 15.17
CA ASP A 86 4.67 40.58 15.81
C ASP A 86 5.03 41.94 16.40
N TYR A 87 4.87 42.08 17.71
CA TYR A 87 5.32 43.22 18.51
C TYR A 87 6.86 43.20 18.63
N ASN A 88 7.54 43.20 17.49
CA ASN A 88 8.98 43.44 17.44
C ASN A 88 9.18 44.85 16.86
N PRO A 89 9.64 45.85 17.63
CA PRO A 89 9.72 47.26 17.20
C PRO A 89 10.63 47.51 16.00
N VAL A 90 11.39 46.49 15.55
CA VAL A 90 12.23 46.55 14.34
C VAL A 90 11.46 46.11 13.08
N SER A 91 10.39 45.31 13.18
CA SER A 91 9.60 44.83 12.01
C SER A 91 8.60 45.86 11.48
N VAL A 92 8.18 46.81 12.32
CA VAL A 92 7.25 47.90 11.98
C VAL A 92 7.88 48.95 11.06
N ILE A 93 9.20 49.10 11.09
CA ILE A 93 9.91 50.04 10.20
C ILE A 93 9.99 49.44 8.79
N SER A 94 10.27 48.14 8.66
CA SER A 94 10.32 47.46 7.34
C SER A 94 8.95 47.33 6.65
N SER A 95 7.84 47.25 7.38
CA SER A 95 6.49 47.22 6.77
C SER A 95 6.07 48.56 6.17
N LEU A 96 6.64 49.68 6.65
CA LEU A 96 6.46 51.00 6.05
C LEU A 96 7.31 51.19 4.77
N PHE A 97 8.30 50.32 4.53
CA PHE A 97 9.19 50.33 3.36
C PHE A 97 9.01 49.13 2.42
N GLY A 98 7.90 48.39 2.50
CA GLY A 98 7.57 47.33 1.54
C GLY A 98 8.31 46.00 1.75
N GLY A 99 8.71 45.68 2.99
CA GLY A 99 9.28 44.38 3.31
C GLY A 99 8.30 43.23 3.06
N THR A 100 8.74 42.22 2.30
CA THR A 100 7.98 40.98 2.07
C THR A 100 8.15 40.02 3.25
N ARG A 101 7.06 39.44 3.75
CA ARG A 101 7.05 38.40 4.77
C ARG A 101 6.68 37.07 4.12
N THR A 102 7.43 36.01 4.39
CA THR A 102 7.05 34.66 3.97
C THR A 102 6.63 33.85 5.19
N ALA A 103 5.35 33.54 5.28
CA ALA A 103 4.80 32.69 6.33
C ALA A 103 5.18 31.23 6.08
N LYS A 104 5.53 30.53 7.16
CA LYS A 104 5.87 29.10 7.12
C LYS A 104 4.59 28.28 7.03
N PRO A 105 4.42 27.44 5.99
CA PRO A 105 3.25 26.56 5.89
C PRO A 105 3.28 25.50 6.98
N ALA A 106 2.13 25.27 7.61
CA ALA A 106 1.92 24.17 8.54
C ALA A 106 1.60 22.89 7.74
N MET A 107 2.34 21.83 8.01
CA MET A 107 2.25 20.56 7.28
C MET A 107 1.66 19.48 8.21
N ILE A 108 0.69 18.72 7.70
CA ILE A 108 0.09 17.57 8.38
C ILE A 108 0.48 16.31 7.60
N THR A 109 1.09 15.32 8.23
CA THR A 109 1.34 14.02 7.60
C THR A 109 0.66 12.91 8.37
N ASP A 110 -0.09 12.08 7.65
CA ASP A 110 -0.54 10.78 8.13
C ASP A 110 0.55 9.75 7.79
N ASP A 111 1.34 9.39 8.81
CA ASP A 111 2.52 8.54 8.66
C ASP A 111 2.18 7.12 8.17
N GLU A 112 1.01 6.60 8.54
CA GLU A 112 0.56 5.28 8.12
C GLU A 112 0.19 5.29 6.64
N LYS A 113 -0.53 6.33 6.19
CA LYS A 113 -0.84 6.48 4.76
C LYS A 113 0.41 6.74 3.92
N LEU A 114 1.36 7.54 4.43
CA LEU A 114 2.60 7.80 3.73
C LEU A 114 3.43 6.53 3.55
N ASP A 115 3.55 5.72 4.61
CA ASP A 115 4.25 4.43 4.57
C ASP A 115 3.61 3.45 3.58
N VAL A 116 2.28 3.29 3.62
CA VAL A 116 1.55 2.43 2.67
C VAL A 116 1.73 2.92 1.23
N ALA A 117 1.61 4.23 0.99
CA ALA A 117 1.77 4.81 -0.33
C ALA A 117 3.21 4.60 -0.86
N LEU A 118 4.24 4.84 -0.04
CA LEU A 118 5.62 4.63 -0.46
C LEU A 118 5.98 3.16 -0.68
N LYS A 119 5.41 2.23 0.11
CA LYS A 119 5.50 0.79 -0.16
C LYS A 119 4.88 0.41 -1.50
N ALA A 120 3.76 1.05 -1.89
CA ALA A 120 3.16 0.85 -3.21
C ALA A 120 3.99 1.48 -4.34
N VAL A 121 4.66 2.62 -4.09
CA VAL A 121 5.58 3.26 -5.05
C VAL A 121 6.85 2.44 -5.28
N ALA A 122 7.35 1.74 -4.25
CA ALA A 122 8.41 0.74 -4.42
C ALA A 122 7.96 -0.45 -5.31
N GLY A 123 6.66 -0.54 -5.60
CA GLY A 123 6.03 -1.44 -6.55
C GLY A 123 5.84 -2.86 -6.03
N PRO A 124 5.02 -3.68 -6.74
CA PRO A 124 5.02 -5.13 -6.58
C PRO A 124 6.37 -5.76 -6.91
N ALA A 125 7.36 -4.98 -7.37
CA ALA A 125 8.74 -5.40 -7.54
C ALA A 125 9.35 -5.94 -6.25
N GLY A 126 8.94 -5.51 -5.05
CA GLY A 126 9.36 -6.16 -3.80
C GLY A 126 8.79 -7.57 -3.64
N ALA A 127 7.48 -7.74 -3.89
CA ALA A 127 6.81 -9.03 -3.81
C ALA A 127 7.24 -10.01 -4.93
N ALA A 128 7.51 -9.49 -6.13
CA ALA A 128 8.09 -10.26 -7.24
C ALA A 128 9.55 -10.66 -7.00
N LYS A 129 10.17 -10.15 -5.92
CA LYS A 129 11.52 -10.51 -5.48
C LYS A 129 11.50 -11.37 -4.22
N ASP A 130 10.32 -11.66 -3.65
CA ASP A 130 10.16 -12.71 -2.65
C ASP A 130 10.28 -14.10 -3.31
N GLY A 131 10.73 -15.07 -2.53
CA GLY A 131 10.74 -16.45 -2.97
C GLY A 131 9.32 -16.98 -3.21
N SER A 132 9.15 -17.80 -4.24
CA SER A 132 7.87 -18.42 -4.57
C SER A 132 8.08 -19.79 -5.19
N ILE A 133 6.99 -20.51 -5.42
CA ILE A 133 6.98 -21.81 -6.10
C ILE A 133 5.89 -21.75 -7.16
N THR A 134 6.24 -22.06 -8.40
CA THR A 134 5.28 -22.27 -9.50
C THR A 134 5.20 -23.74 -9.86
N PHE A 135 4.16 -24.12 -10.58
CA PHE A 135 4.03 -25.47 -11.13
C PHE A 135 4.04 -25.40 -12.65
N GLU A 136 5.00 -26.09 -13.26
CA GLU A 136 5.18 -26.11 -14.71
C GLU A 136 5.18 -27.56 -15.18
N ASN A 137 4.26 -27.90 -16.09
CA ASN A 137 4.12 -29.25 -16.65
C ASN A 137 4.07 -30.36 -15.58
N GLY A 138 3.37 -30.12 -14.46
CA GLY A 138 3.23 -31.08 -13.37
C GLY A 138 4.47 -31.24 -12.48
N LYS A 139 5.41 -30.28 -12.52
CA LYS A 139 6.58 -30.22 -11.65
C LYS A 139 6.59 -28.94 -10.85
N ALA A 140 7.05 -29.01 -9.60
CA ALA A 140 7.29 -27.82 -8.78
C ALA A 140 8.58 -27.13 -9.23
N VAL A 141 8.53 -25.83 -9.46
CA VAL A 141 9.66 -24.99 -9.87
C VAL A 141 9.89 -23.92 -8.80
N PRO A 142 11.01 -23.96 -8.07
CA PRO A 142 11.33 -22.95 -7.08
C PRO A 142 11.82 -21.66 -7.75
N HIS A 143 11.35 -20.53 -7.25
CA HIS A 143 11.86 -19.20 -7.58
C HIS A 143 12.45 -18.61 -6.31
N TYR A 144 13.77 -18.49 -6.27
CA TYR A 144 14.44 -17.94 -5.10
C TYR A 144 14.35 -16.43 -5.08
N GLY A 145 13.90 -15.89 -3.94
CA GLY A 145 13.90 -14.46 -3.72
C GLY A 145 15.32 -13.90 -3.71
N ALA A 146 15.45 -12.64 -4.11
CA ALA A 146 16.73 -11.94 -4.15
C ALA A 146 16.62 -10.61 -3.39
N PRO A 147 17.70 -10.15 -2.74
CA PRO A 147 17.73 -8.82 -2.14
C PRO A 147 17.31 -7.75 -3.15
N TYR A 148 16.54 -6.77 -2.70
CA TYR A 148 16.04 -5.68 -3.53
C TYR A 148 16.14 -4.37 -2.79
N LYS A 149 16.20 -3.26 -3.53
CA LYS A 149 16.15 -1.92 -2.93
C LYS A 149 14.70 -1.47 -2.78
N ALA A 150 14.35 -1.02 -1.59
CA ALA A 150 13.08 -0.36 -1.29
C ALA A 150 13.31 1.06 -0.81
N VAL A 151 12.27 1.90 -0.87
CA VAL A 151 12.33 3.25 -0.33
C VAL A 151 12.54 3.19 1.18
N ASP A 152 13.53 3.92 1.68
CA ASP A 152 13.64 4.23 3.10
C ASP A 152 12.68 5.38 3.42
N VAL A 153 11.49 5.02 3.93
CA VAL A 153 10.42 5.97 4.24
C VAL A 153 10.88 7.01 5.25
N LYS A 154 11.59 6.59 6.31
CA LYS A 154 12.04 7.49 7.38
C LYS A 154 13.07 8.47 6.87
N ALA A 155 14.06 8.01 6.11
CA ALA A 155 15.08 8.87 5.53
C ALA A 155 14.56 9.75 4.37
N SER A 156 13.41 9.40 3.78
CA SER A 156 12.82 10.11 2.64
C SER A 156 11.71 11.08 3.01
N LYS A 157 11.08 10.92 4.18
CA LYS A 157 9.91 11.70 4.62
C LYS A 157 10.12 13.21 4.48
N SER A 158 11.19 13.75 5.07
CA SER A 158 11.46 15.19 5.04
C SER A 158 11.66 15.74 3.62
N LYS A 159 12.27 14.96 2.72
CA LYS A 159 12.44 15.35 1.31
C LYS A 159 11.11 15.40 0.56
N ILE A 160 10.20 14.46 0.85
CA ILE A 160 8.88 14.42 0.24
C ILE A 160 8.02 15.59 0.71
N GLU A 161 8.04 15.87 2.02
CA GLU A 161 7.35 17.02 2.61
C GLU A 161 7.86 18.34 2.00
N GLN A 162 9.18 18.52 1.95
CA GLN A 162 9.78 19.71 1.33
C GLN A 162 9.39 19.85 -0.14
N ALA A 163 9.47 18.77 -0.92
CA ALA A 163 9.09 18.82 -2.33
C ALA A 163 7.60 19.11 -2.53
N TYR A 164 6.73 18.65 -1.62
CA TYR A 164 5.33 19.00 -1.67
C TYR A 164 5.12 20.50 -1.40
N LEU A 165 5.80 21.05 -0.40
CA LEU A 165 5.77 22.48 -0.08
C LEU A 165 6.34 23.32 -1.22
N ASP A 166 7.48 22.94 -1.80
CA ASP A 166 8.12 23.65 -2.90
C ASP A 166 7.25 23.68 -4.15
N ARG A 167 6.57 22.56 -4.44
CA ARG A 167 5.61 22.51 -5.55
C ARG A 167 4.38 23.35 -5.26
N ALA A 168 3.86 23.30 -4.03
CA ALA A 168 2.76 24.17 -3.62
C ALA A 168 3.15 25.65 -3.71
N ALA A 169 4.41 25.98 -3.45
CA ALA A 169 4.93 27.35 -3.49
C ALA A 169 5.24 27.86 -4.90
N THR A 170 5.73 27.00 -5.79
CA THR A 170 6.31 27.42 -7.08
C THR A 170 5.54 26.89 -8.29
N GLY A 171 4.64 25.93 -8.09
CA GLY A 171 4.01 25.15 -9.16
C GLY A 171 4.95 24.20 -9.89
N LYS A 172 6.25 24.16 -9.55
CA LYS A 172 7.24 23.31 -10.23
C LYS A 172 7.24 21.91 -9.63
N ASN A 173 7.18 20.90 -10.49
CA ASN A 173 7.20 19.49 -10.08
C ASN A 173 8.57 18.86 -10.40
N THR A 174 9.59 19.27 -9.64
CA THR A 174 10.95 18.75 -9.79
C THR A 174 11.07 17.35 -9.22
N PRO A 175 11.67 16.37 -9.92
CA PRO A 175 11.88 15.03 -9.39
C PRO A 175 12.71 15.01 -8.10
N VAL A 176 12.25 14.24 -7.11
CA VAL A 176 12.93 14.09 -5.82
C VAL A 176 13.58 12.72 -5.74
N VAL A 177 14.87 12.69 -5.45
CA VAL A 177 15.61 11.43 -5.22
C VAL A 177 15.38 10.95 -3.79
N LEU A 178 14.69 9.83 -3.66
CA LEU A 178 14.42 9.20 -2.37
C LEU A 178 15.59 8.30 -1.95
N ALA A 179 15.77 8.19 -0.64
CA ALA A 179 16.72 7.23 -0.08
C ALA A 179 16.18 5.81 -0.31
N ALA A 180 17.07 4.91 -0.68
CA ALA A 180 16.76 3.50 -0.84
C ALA A 180 17.62 2.68 0.10
N VAL A 181 17.01 1.67 0.71
CA VAL A 181 17.66 0.70 1.60
C VAL A 181 17.50 -0.70 1.01
N GLU A 182 18.52 -1.53 1.18
CA GLU A 182 18.43 -2.93 0.80
C GLU A 182 17.47 -3.66 1.74
N GLN A 183 16.57 -4.46 1.15
CA GLN A 183 15.60 -5.29 1.83
C GLN A 183 15.84 -6.74 1.41
N GLN A 184 15.65 -7.65 2.36
CA GLN A 184 15.71 -9.08 2.12
C GLN A 184 14.34 -9.59 1.69
N PRO A 185 14.27 -10.64 0.85
CA PRO A 185 13.01 -11.28 0.52
C PRO A 185 12.38 -11.88 1.79
N LYS A 186 11.06 -11.71 1.94
CA LYS A 186 10.31 -12.28 3.06
C LYS A 186 10.40 -13.80 3.06
N ALA A 187 10.17 -14.41 1.90
CA ALA A 187 10.40 -15.83 1.67
C ALA A 187 11.82 -16.01 1.11
N GLY A 188 12.78 -16.26 2.00
CA GLY A 188 14.17 -16.54 1.63
C GLY A 188 14.37 -17.94 1.03
N LYS A 189 15.62 -18.25 0.63
CA LYS A 189 15.97 -19.57 0.04
C LYS A 189 15.56 -20.75 0.92
N ALA A 190 15.85 -20.68 2.22
CA ALA A 190 15.54 -21.75 3.17
C ALA A 190 14.03 -22.02 3.27
N GLU A 191 13.21 -20.97 3.17
CA GLU A 191 11.76 -21.09 3.16
C GLU A 191 11.26 -21.77 1.88
N VAL A 192 11.74 -21.32 0.72
CA VAL A 192 11.39 -21.92 -0.57
C VAL A 192 11.79 -23.40 -0.60
N ASP A 193 12.99 -23.73 -0.14
CA ASP A 193 13.46 -25.12 -0.09
C ASP A 193 12.61 -25.98 0.86
N ARG A 194 12.17 -25.42 1.99
CA ARG A 194 11.25 -26.12 2.92
C ARG A 194 9.91 -26.39 2.25
N ALA A 195 9.26 -25.36 1.72
CA ALA A 195 7.96 -25.49 1.08
C ALA A 195 8.01 -26.41 -0.15
N LEU A 196 9.13 -26.40 -0.89
CA LEU A 196 9.38 -27.29 -2.01
C LEU A 196 9.40 -28.76 -1.56
N LYS A 197 10.20 -29.09 -0.54
CA LYS A 197 10.39 -30.47 -0.06
C LYS A 197 9.21 -31.01 0.73
N GLU A 198 8.62 -30.19 1.61
CA GLU A 198 7.57 -30.65 2.53
C GLU A 198 6.18 -30.68 1.89
N MET A 199 5.97 -29.94 0.80
CA MET A 199 4.65 -29.79 0.21
C MET A 199 4.64 -29.86 -1.31
N ALA A 200 5.44 -29.05 -2.02
CA ALA A 200 5.29 -28.92 -3.46
C ALA A 200 5.70 -30.20 -4.23
N GLU A 201 6.85 -30.79 -3.91
CA GLU A 201 7.34 -32.04 -4.49
C GLU A 201 6.43 -33.24 -4.12
N PRO A 202 6.05 -33.46 -2.84
CA PRO A 202 5.08 -34.47 -2.49
C PRO A 202 3.73 -34.30 -3.20
N ALA A 203 3.26 -33.05 -3.36
CA ALA A 203 1.96 -32.78 -3.97
C ALA A 203 1.91 -33.29 -5.42
N VAL A 204 2.95 -33.05 -6.22
CA VAL A 204 3.00 -33.44 -7.64
C VAL A 204 3.77 -34.73 -7.90
N SER A 205 4.03 -35.54 -6.86
CA SER A 205 4.73 -36.82 -7.01
C SER A 205 3.91 -37.93 -7.70
N GLY A 206 2.59 -37.74 -7.86
CA GLY A 206 1.71 -38.70 -8.52
C GLY A 206 0.25 -38.26 -8.53
N TRP A 207 -0.65 -39.17 -8.87
CA TRP A 207 -2.07 -38.89 -8.97
C TRP A 207 -2.72 -38.86 -7.59
N VAL A 208 -3.74 -38.01 -7.43
CA VAL A 208 -4.61 -38.02 -6.26
C VAL A 208 -6.05 -38.23 -6.68
N TYR A 209 -6.76 -39.08 -5.97
CA TYR A 209 -8.17 -39.37 -6.18
C TYR A 209 -8.95 -38.75 -5.04
N LEU A 210 -9.72 -37.70 -5.34
CA LEU A 210 -10.63 -37.11 -4.38
C LEU A 210 -11.84 -38.04 -4.22
N SER A 211 -12.02 -38.59 -3.03
CA SER A 211 -13.03 -39.59 -2.72
C SER A 211 -14.02 -39.06 -1.69
N ALA A 212 -15.30 -39.03 -2.03
CA ALA A 212 -16.38 -38.65 -1.12
C ALA A 212 -17.67 -39.42 -1.45
N GLY A 213 -18.32 -40.02 -0.45
CA GLY A 213 -19.58 -40.75 -0.65
C GLY A 213 -19.51 -41.88 -1.69
N GLY A 214 -18.35 -42.51 -1.87
CA GLY A 214 -18.12 -43.55 -2.88
C GLY A 214 -17.94 -43.03 -4.33
N VAL A 215 -17.92 -41.71 -4.53
CA VAL A 215 -17.53 -41.08 -5.80
C VAL A 215 -16.04 -40.74 -5.75
N GLU A 216 -15.29 -41.09 -6.78
CA GLU A 216 -13.87 -40.75 -6.94
C GLU A 216 -13.65 -39.86 -8.17
N VAL A 217 -12.92 -38.76 -8.00
CA VAL A 217 -12.47 -37.88 -9.10
C VAL A 217 -10.95 -37.86 -9.15
N PRO A 218 -10.31 -38.25 -10.27
CA PRO A 218 -8.85 -38.26 -10.39
C PRO A 218 -8.29 -36.89 -10.73
N PHE A 219 -7.17 -36.54 -10.10
CA PHE A 219 -6.36 -35.35 -10.39
C PHE A 219 -4.93 -35.78 -10.70
N SER A 220 -4.48 -35.45 -11.91
CA SER A 220 -3.08 -35.65 -12.33
C SER A 220 -2.17 -34.61 -11.70
N GLN A 221 -0.86 -34.82 -11.82
CA GLN A 221 0.17 -33.86 -11.36
C GLN A 221 -0.02 -32.47 -11.97
N ARG A 222 -0.44 -32.40 -13.24
CA ARG A 222 -0.75 -31.13 -13.93
C ARG A 222 -1.97 -30.45 -13.31
N SER A 223 -3.05 -31.19 -13.10
CA SER A 223 -4.24 -30.66 -12.44
C SER A 223 -3.92 -30.16 -11.02
N ILE A 224 -3.09 -30.89 -10.25
CA ILE A 224 -2.65 -30.46 -8.92
C ILE A 224 -1.89 -29.13 -9.00
N GLY A 225 -0.96 -28.98 -9.95
CA GLY A 225 -0.20 -27.74 -10.14
C GLY A 225 -1.03 -26.53 -10.56
N GLU A 226 -2.17 -26.74 -11.21
CA GLU A 226 -3.11 -25.66 -11.57
C GLU A 226 -3.98 -25.20 -10.39
N LEU A 227 -4.15 -26.07 -9.39
CA LEU A 227 -4.96 -25.88 -8.19
C LEU A 227 -4.16 -25.37 -6.99
N LEU A 228 -2.94 -25.89 -6.81
CA LEU A 228 -2.10 -25.59 -5.66
C LEU A 228 -1.25 -24.35 -5.93
N THR A 229 -1.36 -23.37 -5.05
CA THR A 229 -0.57 -22.15 -5.06
C THR A 229 0.14 -21.97 -3.72
N PHE A 230 1.22 -21.19 -3.68
CA PHE A 230 1.88 -20.80 -2.45
C PHE A 230 1.75 -19.31 -2.23
N THR A 231 1.23 -18.91 -1.07
CA THR A 231 1.09 -17.51 -0.69
C THR A 231 2.05 -17.19 0.45
N ALA A 232 2.73 -16.06 0.36
CA ALA A 232 3.59 -15.59 1.44
C ALA A 232 2.73 -15.02 2.57
N ALA A 233 2.82 -15.62 3.75
CA ALA A 233 2.24 -15.10 4.98
C ALA A 233 3.06 -13.89 5.51
N PRO A 234 2.50 -13.07 6.41
CA PRO A 234 3.20 -11.91 6.97
C PRO A 234 4.54 -12.25 7.67
N ASP A 235 4.69 -13.49 8.15
CA ASP A 235 5.91 -14.02 8.78
C ASP A 235 6.96 -14.50 7.76
N GLY A 236 6.68 -14.36 6.46
CA GLY A 236 7.54 -14.78 5.37
C GLY A 236 7.41 -16.25 4.97
N LYS A 237 6.54 -17.03 5.62
CA LYS A 237 6.33 -18.44 5.26
C LYS A 237 5.45 -18.61 4.02
N LEU A 238 5.80 -19.56 3.17
CA LEU A 238 5.01 -19.96 2.03
C LEU A 238 3.94 -20.96 2.48
N GLN A 239 2.69 -20.52 2.47
CA GLN A 239 1.54 -21.33 2.82
C GLN A 239 0.92 -21.92 1.54
N PRO A 240 0.74 -23.25 1.47
CA PRO A 240 0.02 -23.88 0.38
C PRO A 240 -1.47 -23.58 0.46
N VAL A 241 -2.06 -23.14 -0.66
CA VAL A 241 -3.47 -22.80 -0.81
C VAL A 241 -4.02 -23.48 -2.06
N ILE A 242 -5.15 -24.18 -1.91
CA ILE A 242 -5.90 -24.73 -3.03
C ILE A 242 -6.90 -23.69 -3.54
N ASP A 243 -6.88 -23.42 -4.84
CA ASP A 243 -7.85 -22.62 -5.54
C ASP A 243 -9.21 -23.34 -5.57
N LEU A 244 -10.12 -22.89 -4.70
CA LEU A 244 -11.43 -23.53 -4.52
C LEU A 244 -12.29 -23.46 -5.78
N ALA A 245 -12.21 -22.35 -6.53
CA ALA A 245 -13.02 -22.17 -7.74
C ALA A 245 -12.57 -23.13 -8.84
N LYS A 246 -11.25 -23.25 -9.08
CA LYS A 246 -10.73 -24.23 -10.02
C LYS A 246 -10.93 -25.67 -9.57
N LEU A 247 -10.89 -25.93 -8.25
CA LEU A 247 -11.15 -27.26 -7.72
C LEU A 247 -12.58 -27.68 -8.03
N GLU A 248 -13.54 -26.79 -7.78
CA GLU A 248 -14.96 -26.98 -8.09
C GLU A 248 -15.21 -27.16 -9.58
N GLU A 249 -14.60 -26.32 -10.41
CA GLU A 249 -14.67 -26.45 -11.87
C GLU A 249 -14.18 -27.83 -12.34
N LYS A 250 -13.07 -28.34 -11.76
CA LYS A 250 -12.49 -29.62 -12.16
C LYS A 250 -13.29 -30.84 -11.71
N TYR A 251 -13.92 -30.83 -10.53
CA TYR A 251 -14.79 -31.94 -10.13
C TYR A 251 -16.24 -31.80 -10.62
N GLY A 252 -16.65 -30.61 -11.07
CA GLY A 252 -17.96 -30.34 -11.64
C GLY A 252 -19.11 -30.80 -10.74
N HIS A 253 -20.04 -31.56 -11.32
CA HIS A 253 -21.24 -32.07 -10.64
C HIS A 253 -21.00 -33.39 -9.87
N ALA A 254 -19.77 -33.89 -9.80
CA ALA A 254 -19.48 -35.22 -9.24
C ALA A 254 -19.94 -35.40 -7.80
N PHE A 255 -19.93 -34.33 -7.01
CA PHE A 255 -20.25 -34.35 -5.58
C PHE A 255 -21.59 -33.68 -5.24
N ASP A 256 -22.44 -33.37 -6.21
CA ASP A 256 -23.70 -32.65 -5.96
C ASP A 256 -24.67 -33.38 -5.04
N ASN A 257 -24.64 -34.72 -5.06
CA ASN A 257 -25.45 -35.59 -4.21
C ASN A 257 -24.68 -36.12 -2.99
N VAL A 258 -23.55 -35.51 -2.63
CA VAL A 258 -22.74 -35.92 -1.48
C VAL A 258 -22.97 -34.97 -0.31
N SER A 259 -23.28 -35.56 0.84
CA SER A 259 -23.45 -34.86 2.11
C SER A 259 -22.44 -35.36 3.15
N ILE A 260 -21.93 -34.47 3.99
CA ILE A 260 -20.97 -34.75 5.04
C ILE A 260 -21.70 -34.70 6.38
N ASP A 261 -21.38 -35.65 7.26
CA ASP A 261 -21.86 -35.61 8.64
C ASP A 261 -21.14 -34.50 9.42
N GLY A 262 -21.84 -33.38 9.65
CA GLY A 262 -21.38 -32.31 10.51
C GLY A 262 -21.86 -32.53 11.94
N GLY A 263 -21.13 -32.00 12.94
CA GLY A 263 -21.51 -32.15 14.36
C GLY A 263 -22.92 -31.65 14.74
N ALA A 264 -23.61 -30.93 13.84
CA ALA A 264 -24.99 -30.47 13.97
C ALA A 264 -25.98 -31.10 12.95
N GLY A 265 -25.55 -32.10 12.18
CA GLY A 265 -26.34 -32.77 11.14
C GLY A 265 -25.64 -32.83 9.76
N LYS A 266 -26.31 -33.44 8.78
CA LYS A 266 -25.78 -33.57 7.42
C LYS A 266 -25.73 -32.22 6.70
N VAL A 267 -24.56 -31.86 6.16
CA VAL A 267 -24.35 -30.66 5.34
C VAL A 267 -23.94 -31.07 3.92
N LYS A 268 -24.31 -30.29 2.90
CA LYS A 268 -23.86 -30.54 1.53
C LYS A 268 -22.32 -30.42 1.46
N MET A 269 -21.67 -31.32 0.72
CA MET A 269 -20.24 -31.19 0.43
C MET A 269 -19.96 -29.87 -0.30
N THR A 270 -18.86 -29.22 0.07
CA THR A 270 -18.43 -27.94 -0.51
C THR A 270 -16.98 -28.02 -0.98
N PRO A 271 -16.51 -27.08 -1.82
CA PRO A 271 -15.12 -27.04 -2.25
C PRO A 271 -14.12 -26.99 -1.09
N GLN A 272 -14.48 -26.38 0.04
CA GLN A 272 -13.64 -26.29 1.24
C GLN A 272 -13.37 -27.67 1.85
N HIS A 273 -14.37 -28.56 1.89
CA HIS A 273 -14.20 -29.92 2.38
C HIS A 273 -13.29 -30.73 1.46
N ALA A 274 -13.49 -30.59 0.15
CA ALA A 274 -12.63 -31.21 -0.87
C ALA A 274 -11.17 -30.71 -0.75
N ALA A 275 -10.98 -29.40 -0.60
CA ALA A 275 -9.67 -28.79 -0.47
C ALA A 275 -8.95 -29.24 0.81
N ALA A 276 -9.66 -29.37 1.93
CA ALA A 276 -9.07 -29.88 3.17
C ALA A 276 -8.56 -31.33 3.02
N ALA A 277 -9.37 -32.21 2.42
CA ALA A 277 -8.98 -33.60 2.15
C ALA A 277 -7.79 -33.67 1.17
N MET A 278 -7.83 -32.86 0.10
CA MET A 278 -6.73 -32.75 -0.86
C MET A 278 -5.45 -32.27 -0.17
N MET A 279 -5.50 -31.18 0.60
CA MET A 279 -4.35 -30.65 1.33
C MET A 279 -3.69 -31.67 2.25
N GLN A 280 -4.48 -32.48 2.95
CA GLN A 280 -3.96 -33.54 3.82
C GLN A 280 -3.26 -34.63 3.02
N ALA A 281 -3.84 -35.06 1.89
CA ALA A 281 -3.24 -36.06 1.03
C ALA A 281 -1.95 -35.54 0.37
N LEU A 282 -1.98 -34.33 -0.18
CA LEU A 282 -0.88 -33.76 -0.96
C LEU A 282 0.44 -33.59 -0.17
N ARG A 283 0.42 -33.60 1.17
CA ARG A 283 1.62 -33.55 2.03
C ARG A 283 2.49 -34.81 1.99
N GLN A 284 1.91 -35.95 1.63
CA GLN A 284 2.63 -37.23 1.57
C GLN A 284 2.88 -37.61 0.11
N PRO A 285 4.08 -38.06 -0.28
CA PRO A 285 4.33 -38.48 -1.65
C PRO A 285 3.40 -39.63 -2.06
N ALA A 286 3.06 -39.70 -3.35
CA ALA A 286 2.27 -40.80 -3.88
C ALA A 286 3.05 -42.13 -3.68
N PRO A 287 2.36 -43.22 -3.31
CA PRO A 287 3.02 -44.51 -3.12
C PRO A 287 3.66 -45.01 -4.43
N PRO A 288 4.77 -45.76 -4.36
CA PRO A 288 5.52 -46.20 -5.55
C PRO A 288 4.71 -47.10 -6.49
N ALA A 289 3.81 -47.93 -5.95
CA ALA A 289 2.81 -48.67 -6.71
C ALA A 289 1.63 -49.11 -5.82
N PRO A 290 0.36 -49.00 -6.27
CA PRO A 290 -0.08 -48.12 -7.37
C PRO A 290 0.10 -46.66 -6.95
N GLN A 291 0.46 -45.75 -7.87
CA GLN A 291 0.60 -44.29 -7.61
C GLN A 291 -0.74 -43.59 -7.32
N LYS A 292 -1.66 -44.29 -6.67
CA LYS A 292 -2.98 -43.85 -6.26
C LYS A 292 -2.89 -43.37 -4.82
N ARG A 293 -2.85 -42.06 -4.65
CA ARG A 293 -3.09 -41.42 -3.37
C ARG A 293 -4.58 -41.07 -3.28
N VAL A 294 -5.21 -41.30 -2.14
CA VAL A 294 -6.64 -40.98 -1.96
C VAL A 294 -6.77 -39.80 -1.00
N ALA A 295 -7.44 -38.75 -1.46
CA ALA A 295 -7.90 -37.64 -0.63
C ALA A 295 -9.34 -37.94 -0.21
N LYS A 296 -9.52 -38.55 0.96
CA LYS A 296 -10.85 -38.94 1.44
C LYS A 296 -11.50 -37.82 2.25
N VAL A 297 -12.71 -37.44 1.88
CA VAL A 297 -13.55 -36.56 2.68
C VAL A 297 -14.24 -37.41 3.75
N GLU A 298 -13.78 -37.30 5.00
CA GLU A 298 -14.35 -38.07 6.12
C GLU A 298 -15.81 -37.68 6.39
N GLY A 299 -16.63 -38.64 6.80
CA GLY A 299 -18.07 -38.45 7.06
C GLY A 299 -18.94 -38.25 5.81
N ALA A 300 -18.39 -38.34 4.60
CA ALA A 300 -19.14 -38.16 3.36
C ALA A 300 -20.03 -39.39 3.03
N THR A 301 -21.32 -39.16 2.85
CA THR A 301 -22.33 -40.13 2.42
C THR A 301 -23.03 -39.65 1.16
N ARG A 302 -23.35 -40.58 0.25
CA ARG A 302 -24.16 -40.28 -0.93
C ARG A 302 -25.64 -40.30 -0.55
N GLY A 303 -26.35 -39.24 -0.92
CA GLY A 303 -27.80 -39.12 -0.80
C GLY A 303 -28.55 -39.86 -1.88
#